data_AF-A0A8H4PC63-F1
#
_entry.id   AF-A0A8H4PC63-F1
#
_cell.length_a   1.000
_cell.length_b   1.000
_cell.length_c   1.000
_cell.angle_alpha   90.00
_cell.angle_beta   90.00
_cell.angle_gamma   90.00
#
_symmetry.space_group_name_H-M   'P 1'
#
loop_
_entity.id
_entity.type
_entity.pdbx_description
1 polymer ?
#
loop_
_entity_poly.entity_id
_entity_poly.type
_entity_poly.pdbx_seq_one_letter_code
_entity_poly.pdbx_strand_id
1 'polypeptide(L)'
;MRSQSITLVIAALFGSVTAVPCSYLGWSEDGELFGNADPFDPPQNAWDVVDANDCWVRWQVAGSGQTLNDARVTKTVFEATESQIRSTINNYKNDGGTNIQLWLPMRTRSLQYSYMIPGNLGADHPVVDPQGSLSDSSAVMVSIILPSGKEKLEVVRLTRTGDYERDVNIDRAEDVGITGLRGTISRSDWAYITGSELRVNMRSMLEEQKRAHRGNRAWNRQDFAYVLAEKINGDCVVIDFRNFAEFVIRLPPASFR
;
A
#
# COMPACT_ATOMS: atom_id res chain seq x y z
N MET A 1 -37.44 -2.32 31.40
CA MET A 1 -36.55 -1.18 31.70
C MET A 1 -35.52 -1.61 32.73
N ARG A 2 -34.30 -1.04 32.62
CA ARG A 2 -33.02 -1.34 33.33
C ARG A 2 -32.24 -2.47 32.66
N SER A 3 -31.45 -2.20 31.62
CA SER A 3 -30.13 -1.52 31.63
C SER A 3 -29.17 -2.21 32.60
N GLN A 4 -28.33 -3.09 32.06
CA GLN A 4 -27.07 -3.46 32.67
C GLN A 4 -25.96 -2.73 31.92
N SER A 5 -25.18 -2.02 32.72
CA SER A 5 -24.24 -0.99 32.32
C SER A 5 -23.02 -1.56 31.62
N ILE A 6 -22.63 -0.81 30.60
CA ILE A 6 -21.35 -0.79 29.91
C ILE A 6 -20.20 -0.69 30.92
N THR A 7 -19.21 -1.58 30.82
CA THR A 7 -17.89 -1.39 31.42
C THR A 7 -16.86 -1.26 30.28
N LEU A 8 -16.90 -0.11 29.62
CA LEU A 8 -15.76 0.42 28.86
C LEU A 8 -14.89 1.19 29.86
N VAL A 9 -13.81 0.57 30.33
CA VAL A 9 -12.78 1.28 31.09
C VAL A 9 -11.96 2.08 30.09
N ILE A 10 -12.30 3.36 29.96
CA ILE A 10 -11.52 4.36 29.22
C ILE A 10 -10.35 4.82 30.09
N ALA A 11 -9.20 4.91 29.44
CA ALA A 11 -7.94 5.56 29.81
C ALA A 11 -8.01 6.65 30.91
N ALA A 12 -7.08 6.58 31.85
CA ALA A 12 -6.15 7.67 32.18
C ALA A 12 -5.48 7.38 33.52
N LEU A 13 -4.16 7.22 33.51
CA LEU A 13 -3.21 7.70 34.52
C LEU A 13 -1.83 7.32 33.97
N PHE A 14 -1.01 8.34 33.68
CA PHE A 14 0.30 8.30 33.01
C PHE A 14 0.25 8.30 31.46
N GLY A 15 0.88 9.33 30.87
CA GLY A 15 0.93 9.61 29.44
C GLY A 15 1.79 8.63 28.65
N SER A 16 1.35 7.38 28.57
CA SER A 16 1.77 6.44 27.54
C SER A 16 0.66 6.38 26.50
N VAL A 17 0.94 6.88 25.29
CA VAL A 17 0.22 6.46 24.08
C VAL A 17 0.42 4.95 24.02
N THR A 18 -0.56 4.16 24.46
CA THR A 18 -0.49 2.71 24.37
C THR A 18 -0.67 2.35 22.91
N ALA A 19 0.43 1.99 22.26
CA ALA A 19 0.48 1.36 20.94
C ALA A 19 -0.63 0.31 20.82
N VAL A 20 -1.51 0.44 19.83
CA VAL A 20 -2.49 -0.59 19.48
C VAL A 20 -1.83 -1.52 18.46
N PRO A 21 -1.53 -2.79 18.78
CA PRO A 21 -0.90 -3.69 17.83
C PRO A 21 -1.93 -4.20 16.82
N CYS A 22 -1.52 -4.39 15.57
CA CYS A 22 -2.50 -4.66 14.48
C CYS A 22 -3.15 -6.03 14.58
N SER A 23 -2.54 -6.95 15.32
CA SER A 23 -3.14 -8.23 15.69
C SER A 23 -4.34 -8.11 16.64
N TYR A 24 -4.42 -7.03 17.45
CA TYR A 24 -5.57 -6.75 18.30
C TYR A 24 -6.72 -6.06 17.55
N LEU A 25 -6.43 -5.49 16.37
CA LEU A 25 -7.42 -4.93 15.43
C LEU A 25 -7.80 -5.96 14.35
N GLY A 26 -7.68 -7.26 14.64
CA GLY A 26 -7.86 -8.34 13.68
C GLY A 26 -9.18 -8.27 12.89
N TRP A 27 -9.18 -8.82 11.67
CA TRP A 27 -10.36 -8.98 10.82
C TRP A 27 -11.48 -9.71 11.59
N SER A 28 -12.52 -9.00 12.03
CA SER A 28 -13.79 -9.60 12.43
C SER A 28 -14.80 -9.41 11.30
N GLU A 29 -15.48 -10.49 10.91
CA GLU A 29 -16.55 -10.46 9.90
C GLU A 29 -17.76 -9.61 10.37
N ASP A 30 -17.76 -9.15 11.63
CA ASP A 30 -18.89 -8.52 12.31
C ASP A 30 -18.73 -7.00 12.54
N GLY A 31 -17.71 -6.35 11.95
CA GLY A 31 -17.61 -4.88 11.97
C GLY A 31 -17.20 -4.25 13.30
N GLU A 32 -16.72 -5.04 14.27
CA GLU A 32 -16.26 -4.56 15.59
C GLU A 32 -14.74 -4.25 15.64
N LEU A 33 -14.06 -4.11 14.48
CA LEU A 33 -12.60 -3.89 14.37
C LEU A 33 -12.05 -2.73 15.22
N PHE A 34 -12.82 -1.67 15.37
CA PHE A 34 -12.48 -0.45 16.12
C PHE A 34 -13.45 -0.20 17.29
N GLY A 35 -14.26 -1.19 17.65
CA GLY A 35 -15.50 -0.95 18.39
C GLY A 35 -16.45 -0.04 17.59
N ASN A 36 -17.06 0.95 18.25
CA ASN A 36 -17.89 1.97 17.59
C ASN A 36 -17.08 3.13 16.98
N ALA A 37 -15.75 3.06 16.96
CA ALA A 37 -14.91 4.15 16.44
C ALA A 37 -14.76 4.03 14.92
N ASP A 38 -14.73 5.17 14.23
CA ASP A 38 -14.48 5.22 12.79
C ASP A 38 -12.96 5.02 12.53
N PRO A 39 -12.53 4.06 11.68
CA PRO A 39 -11.12 3.88 11.30
C PRO A 39 -10.41 5.17 10.87
N PHE A 40 -11.17 6.11 10.31
CA PHE A 40 -10.67 7.36 9.77
C PHE A 40 -10.75 8.53 10.75
N ASP A 41 -11.37 8.35 11.92
CA ASP A 41 -11.47 9.35 12.99
C ASP A 41 -11.09 8.70 14.34
N PRO A 42 -9.79 8.40 14.55
CA PRO A 42 -9.31 7.75 15.76
C PRO A 42 -9.61 8.58 17.01
N PRO A 43 -10.25 8.00 18.05
CA PRO A 43 -10.44 8.71 19.31
C PRO A 43 -9.06 9.02 19.92
N GLN A 44 -8.84 10.29 20.26
CA GLN A 44 -7.61 10.76 20.92
C GLN A 44 -6.31 10.42 20.16
N ASN A 45 -6.34 10.35 18.82
CA ASN A 45 -5.18 9.97 17.99
C ASN A 45 -4.60 8.59 18.33
N ALA A 46 -5.47 7.62 18.65
CA ALA A 46 -5.06 6.26 18.99
C ALA A 46 -4.26 5.54 17.87
N TRP A 47 -4.44 5.95 16.61
CA TRP A 47 -3.64 5.48 15.47
C TRP A 47 -3.47 6.60 14.43
N ASP A 48 -2.48 6.43 13.55
CA ASP A 48 -2.26 7.32 12.41
C ASP A 48 -3.20 6.95 11.26
N VAL A 49 -3.69 7.95 10.52
CA VAL A 49 -4.44 7.77 9.26
C VAL A 49 -3.70 8.50 8.15
N VAL A 50 -3.36 7.82 7.06
CA VAL A 50 -2.57 8.38 5.96
C VAL A 50 -3.19 8.03 4.61
N ASP A 51 -3.18 8.96 3.65
CA ASP A 51 -3.65 8.67 2.28
C ASP A 51 -2.66 7.71 1.59
N ALA A 52 -3.18 6.63 0.99
CA ALA A 52 -2.40 5.70 0.20
C ALA A 52 -1.56 6.39 -0.89
N ASN A 53 -2.11 7.42 -1.56
CA ASN A 53 -1.40 8.16 -2.61
C ASN A 53 -0.13 8.87 -2.10
N ASP A 54 -0.05 9.08 -0.79
CA ASP A 54 1.09 9.69 -0.11
C ASP A 54 2.11 8.70 0.42
N CYS A 55 1.97 7.43 0.06
CA CYS A 55 2.92 6.37 0.40
C CYS A 55 3.80 5.96 -0.79
N TRP A 56 5.07 5.62 -0.51
CA TRP A 56 5.89 4.78 -1.40
C TRP A 56 5.84 3.34 -0.92
N VAL A 57 5.82 2.41 -1.85
CA VAL A 57 5.70 0.98 -1.55
C VAL A 57 6.69 0.14 -2.34
N ARG A 58 7.08 -0.97 -1.73
CA ARG A 58 7.89 -2.01 -2.34
C ARG A 58 7.42 -3.38 -1.89
N TRP A 59 7.20 -4.27 -2.86
CA TRP A 59 6.90 -5.67 -2.63
C TRP A 59 8.18 -6.49 -2.69
N GLN A 60 8.41 -7.32 -1.68
CA GLN A 60 9.58 -8.19 -1.58
C GLN A 60 9.14 -9.62 -1.29
N VAL A 61 9.57 -10.55 -2.14
CA VAL A 61 9.38 -11.97 -1.91
C VAL A 61 10.40 -12.41 -0.86
N ALA A 62 9.95 -13.10 0.18
CA ALA A 62 10.83 -13.77 1.12
C ALA A 62 11.61 -14.88 0.39
N GLY A 63 12.94 -14.83 0.49
CA GLY A 63 13.81 -15.83 -0.10
C GLY A 63 13.63 -17.22 0.50
N SER A 64 14.27 -18.21 -0.11
CA SER A 64 14.29 -19.58 0.44
C SER A 64 14.87 -19.58 1.86
N GLY A 65 14.13 -20.13 2.83
CA GLY A 65 14.51 -20.16 4.24
C GLY A 65 14.31 -18.85 5.01
N GLN A 66 13.78 -17.81 4.38
CA GLN A 66 13.45 -16.53 5.03
C GLN A 66 11.98 -16.49 5.46
N THR A 67 11.73 -15.81 6.57
CA THR A 67 10.39 -15.40 6.98
C THR A 67 9.99 -14.09 6.28
N LEU A 68 8.70 -13.76 6.33
CA LEU A 68 8.21 -12.46 5.86
C LEU A 68 8.86 -11.27 6.59
N ASN A 69 9.24 -11.44 7.86
CA ASN A 69 9.91 -10.39 8.63
C ASN A 69 11.33 -10.12 8.11
N ASP A 70 12.03 -11.14 7.61
CA ASP A 70 13.35 -10.98 7.00
C ASP A 70 13.29 -10.23 5.66
N ALA A 71 12.12 -10.26 5.01
CA ALA A 71 11.84 -9.52 3.77
C ALA A 71 11.38 -8.08 4.01
N ARG A 72 11.41 -7.56 5.24
CA ARG A 72 11.11 -6.15 5.54
C ARG A 72 12.28 -5.25 5.11
N VAL A 73 12.01 -4.19 4.36
CA VAL A 73 13.00 -3.13 4.12
C VAL A 73 13.17 -2.31 5.40
N THR A 74 14.38 -2.24 5.93
CA THR A 74 14.70 -1.47 7.15
C THR A 74 15.74 -0.38 6.94
N LYS A 75 16.26 -0.24 5.72
CA LYS A 75 17.23 0.82 5.39
C LYS A 75 16.63 2.21 5.59
N THR A 76 17.46 3.16 5.99
CA THR A 76 17.04 4.56 6.23
C THR A 76 17.66 5.54 5.25
N VAL A 77 18.74 5.14 4.55
CA VAL A 77 19.51 5.99 3.65
C VAL A 77 19.29 5.55 2.20
N PHE A 78 18.89 6.50 1.36
CA PHE A 78 18.62 6.29 -0.06
C PHE A 78 19.54 7.16 -0.91
N GLU A 79 20.25 6.52 -1.83
CA GLU A 79 21.32 7.17 -2.61
C GLU A 79 21.16 6.88 -4.10
N ALA A 80 19.92 6.76 -4.57
CA ALA A 80 19.68 6.43 -5.97
C ALA A 80 20.28 7.51 -6.90
N THR A 81 20.99 7.05 -7.92
CA THR A 81 21.47 7.86 -9.05
C THR A 81 20.78 7.41 -10.32
N GLU A 82 20.68 8.29 -11.33
CA GLU A 82 20.09 7.94 -12.62
C GLU A 82 20.75 6.71 -13.25
N SER A 83 22.08 6.60 -13.14
CA SER A 83 22.82 5.45 -13.67
C SER A 83 22.42 4.13 -12.99
N GLN A 84 22.26 4.13 -11.66
CA GLN A 84 21.86 2.94 -10.92
C GLN A 84 20.42 2.54 -11.21
N ILE A 85 19.51 3.52 -11.33
CA ILE A 85 18.10 3.27 -11.66
C ILE A 85 18.00 2.69 -13.07
N ARG A 86 18.67 3.31 -14.06
CA ARG A 86 18.71 2.81 -15.45
C ARG A 86 19.29 1.40 -15.52
N SER A 87 20.41 1.17 -14.85
CA SER A 87 21.02 -0.17 -14.77
C SER A 87 20.04 -1.19 -14.19
N THR A 88 19.36 -0.84 -13.09
CA THR A 88 18.38 -1.72 -12.42
C THR A 88 17.19 -2.05 -13.30
N ILE A 89 16.61 -1.05 -13.99
CA ILE A 89 15.47 -1.25 -14.90
C ILE A 89 15.86 -2.15 -16.08
N ASN A 90 17.05 -1.96 -16.63
CA ASN A 90 17.54 -2.75 -17.77
C ASN A 90 18.04 -4.14 -17.37
N ASN A 91 18.41 -4.34 -16.11
CA ASN A 91 18.83 -5.62 -15.54
C ASN A 91 17.73 -6.23 -14.66
N TYR A 92 16.57 -6.53 -15.24
CA TYR A 92 15.41 -7.00 -14.46
C TYR A 92 15.70 -8.22 -13.57
N LYS A 93 16.55 -9.15 -14.05
CA LYS A 93 16.92 -10.38 -13.33
C LYS A 93 17.92 -10.17 -12.20
N ASN A 94 18.42 -8.94 -12.03
CA ASN A 94 19.49 -8.62 -11.10
C ASN A 94 20.72 -9.52 -11.29
N ASP A 95 21.09 -9.74 -12.56
CA ASP A 95 22.29 -10.51 -12.90
C ASP A 95 23.50 -9.81 -12.26
N GLY A 96 24.22 -10.51 -11.38
CA GLY A 96 25.34 -9.97 -10.60
C GLY A 96 24.99 -9.31 -9.27
N GLY A 97 23.71 -9.22 -8.89
CA GLY A 97 23.30 -8.82 -7.54
C GLY A 97 23.49 -7.34 -7.19
N THR A 98 23.63 -6.46 -8.18
CA THR A 98 24.00 -5.05 -8.00
C THR A 98 22.81 -4.07 -8.06
N ASN A 99 21.61 -4.56 -8.34
CA ASN A 99 20.43 -3.70 -8.46
C ASN A 99 20.09 -2.99 -7.15
N ILE A 100 19.74 -1.71 -7.28
CA ILE A 100 19.21 -0.95 -6.15
C ILE A 100 17.72 -1.26 -5.94
N GLN A 101 17.21 -0.89 -4.77
CA GLN A 101 15.78 -0.96 -4.51
C GLN A 101 15.06 0.21 -5.17
N LEU A 102 14.18 -0.11 -6.13
CA LEU A 102 13.23 0.84 -6.72
C LEU A 102 11.88 0.81 -5.98
N TRP A 103 11.13 1.90 -6.10
CA TRP A 103 9.91 2.18 -5.34
C TRP A 103 8.78 2.52 -6.29
N LEU A 104 7.56 2.20 -5.87
CA LEU A 104 6.34 2.51 -6.60
C LEU A 104 5.47 3.40 -5.71
N PRO A 105 4.74 4.39 -6.28
CA PRO A 105 3.71 5.06 -5.51
C PRO A 105 2.61 4.05 -5.20
N MET A 106 2.02 4.06 -4.02
CA MET A 106 0.89 3.17 -3.74
C MET A 106 -0.32 3.70 -4.50
N ARG A 107 -0.58 3.12 -5.67
CA ARG A 107 -1.62 3.50 -6.65
C ARG A 107 -2.19 2.27 -7.33
N THR A 108 -3.33 2.38 -8.01
CA THR A 108 -3.95 1.25 -8.74
C THR A 108 -2.97 0.55 -9.67
N ARG A 109 -2.17 1.30 -10.45
CA ARG A 109 -1.18 0.70 -11.36
C ARG A 109 -0.14 -0.15 -10.63
N SER A 110 0.38 0.33 -9.50
CA SER A 110 1.32 -0.45 -8.67
C SER A 110 0.67 -1.70 -8.05
N LEU A 111 -0.62 -1.62 -7.72
CA LEU A 111 -1.40 -2.72 -7.15
C LEU A 111 -1.76 -3.77 -8.23
N GLN A 112 -2.00 -3.34 -9.48
CA GLN A 112 -2.13 -4.21 -10.64
C GLN A 112 -0.78 -4.90 -10.93
N TYR A 113 0.31 -4.12 -10.96
CA TYR A 113 1.67 -4.63 -11.18
C TYR A 113 2.08 -5.70 -10.15
N SER A 114 1.63 -5.57 -8.90
CA SER A 114 2.00 -6.46 -7.79
C SER A 114 1.03 -7.61 -7.53
N TYR A 115 0.06 -7.88 -8.42
CA TYR A 115 -0.98 -8.91 -8.23
C TYR A 115 -1.94 -8.68 -7.03
N MET A 116 -1.92 -7.52 -6.39
CA MET A 116 -2.86 -7.18 -5.31
C MET A 116 -4.29 -7.02 -5.86
N ILE A 117 -4.40 -6.50 -7.10
CA ILE A 117 -5.63 -6.49 -7.89
C ILE A 117 -5.36 -7.03 -9.31
N PRO A 118 -6.39 -7.44 -10.07
CA PRO A 118 -6.20 -7.94 -11.43
C PRO A 118 -5.53 -6.92 -12.35
N GLY A 119 -4.59 -7.38 -13.19
CA GLY A 119 -3.91 -6.53 -14.19
C GLY A 119 -4.84 -5.92 -15.23
N ASN A 120 -6.00 -6.54 -15.47
CA ASN A 120 -7.09 -6.00 -16.29
C ASN A 120 -8.32 -5.75 -15.41
N LEU A 121 -8.66 -4.46 -15.22
CA LEU A 121 -9.82 -4.02 -14.44
C LEU A 121 -11.03 -3.62 -15.30
N GLY A 122 -10.92 -3.71 -16.63
CA GLY A 122 -11.95 -3.29 -17.59
C GLY A 122 -11.50 -2.14 -18.49
N ALA A 123 -12.43 -1.63 -19.30
CA ALA A 123 -12.15 -0.67 -20.36
C ALA A 123 -11.65 0.70 -19.88
N ASP A 124 -11.97 1.08 -18.64
CA ASP A 124 -11.61 2.37 -18.06
C ASP A 124 -10.21 2.41 -17.41
N HIS A 125 -9.51 1.27 -17.40
CA HIS A 125 -8.19 1.14 -16.80
C HIS A 125 -7.17 0.60 -17.81
N PRO A 126 -5.97 1.20 -17.89
CA PRO A 126 -4.87 0.60 -18.62
C PRO A 126 -4.61 -0.84 -18.13
N VAL A 127 -4.43 -1.75 -19.08
CA VAL A 127 -3.98 -3.10 -18.77
C VAL A 127 -2.52 -3.03 -18.34
N VAL A 128 -2.23 -3.59 -17.17
CA VAL A 128 -0.86 -3.74 -16.66
C VAL A 128 -0.53 -5.22 -16.65
N ASP A 129 0.59 -5.59 -17.26
CA ASP A 129 1.14 -6.95 -17.15
C ASP A 129 1.75 -7.12 -15.75
N PRO A 130 1.17 -7.95 -14.87
CA PRO A 130 1.65 -8.05 -13.50
C PRO A 130 2.98 -8.79 -13.40
N GLN A 131 3.74 -8.48 -12.37
CA GLN A 131 5.03 -9.08 -12.11
C GLN A 131 4.89 -10.52 -11.60
N GLY A 132 5.17 -11.51 -12.46
CA GLY A 132 4.97 -12.94 -12.18
C GLY A 132 5.55 -13.43 -10.84
N SER A 133 6.70 -12.91 -10.44
CA SER A 133 7.34 -13.27 -9.17
C SER A 133 6.58 -12.82 -7.92
N LEU A 134 5.60 -11.92 -8.05
CA LEU A 134 4.74 -11.43 -6.96
C LEU A 134 3.38 -12.13 -6.91
N SER A 135 3.15 -13.14 -7.76
CA SER A 135 1.85 -13.82 -7.89
C SER A 135 1.44 -14.60 -6.63
N ASP A 136 2.41 -15.21 -5.95
CA ASP A 136 2.24 -15.82 -4.62
C ASP A 136 2.35 -14.74 -3.54
N SER A 137 1.22 -14.11 -3.24
CA SER A 137 1.15 -13.04 -2.23
C SER A 137 1.43 -13.51 -0.81
N SER A 138 1.39 -14.84 -0.54
CA SER A 138 1.67 -15.39 0.80
C SER A 138 3.15 -15.31 1.18
N ALA A 139 4.03 -15.27 0.18
CA ALA A 139 5.47 -15.11 0.34
C ALA A 139 5.94 -13.66 0.21
N VAL A 140 5.02 -12.68 0.13
CA VAL A 140 5.35 -11.27 -0.14
C VAL A 140 5.20 -10.41 1.11
N MET A 141 6.24 -9.66 1.45
CA MET A 141 6.20 -8.54 2.39
C MET A 141 6.07 -7.24 1.61
N VAL A 142 5.20 -6.33 2.07
CA VAL A 142 5.04 -5.00 1.51
C VAL A 142 5.63 -4.00 2.50
N SER A 143 6.72 -3.34 2.10
CA SER A 143 7.32 -2.25 2.87
C SER A 143 6.77 -0.92 2.37
N ILE A 144 6.27 -0.11 3.30
CA ILE A 144 5.58 1.15 3.05
C ILE A 144 6.39 2.28 3.69
N ILE A 145 6.81 3.26 2.90
CA ILE A 145 7.30 4.55 3.39
C ILE A 145 6.08 5.46 3.53
N LEU A 146 5.78 5.86 4.77
CA LEU A 146 4.66 6.73 5.12
C LEU A 146 4.88 8.17 4.62
N PRO A 147 3.84 9.02 4.58
CA PRO A 147 3.96 10.40 4.12
C PRO A 147 5.07 11.19 4.83
N SER A 148 5.22 10.99 6.14
CA SER A 148 6.29 11.59 6.94
C SER A 148 7.71 11.23 6.47
N GLY A 149 7.87 10.08 5.81
CA GLY A 149 9.10 9.67 5.14
C GLY A 149 9.18 10.19 3.70
N LYS A 150 8.08 10.13 2.96
CA LYS A 150 7.99 10.62 1.57
C LYS A 150 8.44 12.08 1.45
N GLU A 151 8.04 12.94 2.39
CA GLU A 151 8.42 14.36 2.42
C GLU A 151 9.93 14.60 2.56
N LYS A 152 10.68 13.61 3.08
CA LYS A 152 12.13 13.68 3.29
C LYS A 152 12.92 13.11 2.09
N LEU A 153 12.23 12.61 1.07
CA LEU A 153 12.82 11.90 -0.05
C LEU A 153 12.62 12.66 -1.36
N GLU A 154 13.70 12.77 -2.12
CA GLU A 154 13.70 13.25 -3.49
C GLU A 154 13.46 12.08 -4.46
N VAL A 155 12.56 12.30 -5.42
CA VAL A 155 12.35 11.38 -6.54
C VAL A 155 13.41 11.63 -7.60
N VAL A 156 14.21 10.61 -7.91
CA VAL A 156 15.26 10.69 -8.92
C VAL A 156 14.69 10.24 -10.26
N ARG A 157 14.43 11.23 -11.13
CA ARG A 157 13.87 10.99 -12.47
C ARG A 157 14.96 10.60 -13.46
N LEU A 158 14.63 9.77 -14.43
CA LEU A 158 15.56 9.35 -15.47
C LEU A 158 15.53 10.32 -16.64
N THR A 159 16.70 10.82 -17.03
CA THR A 159 16.84 11.60 -18.26
C THR A 159 16.77 10.67 -19.46
N ARG A 160 15.84 10.93 -20.38
CA ARG A 160 15.71 10.16 -21.63
C ARG A 160 16.91 10.39 -22.53
N THR A 161 17.34 9.32 -23.19
CA THR A 161 18.46 9.37 -24.15
C THR A 161 17.99 9.77 -25.56
N GLY A 162 16.70 9.60 -25.84
CA GLY A 162 16.12 9.84 -27.16
C GLY A 162 16.23 8.64 -28.11
N ASP A 163 16.83 7.54 -27.64
CA ASP A 163 16.94 6.27 -28.35
C ASP A 163 15.87 5.29 -27.81
N TYR A 164 14.91 4.94 -28.67
CA TYR A 164 13.79 4.07 -28.31
C TYR A 164 14.24 2.72 -27.74
N GLU A 165 15.26 2.08 -28.33
CA GLU A 165 15.71 0.76 -27.87
C GLU A 165 16.32 0.82 -26.46
N ARG A 166 16.89 1.96 -26.09
CA ARG A 166 17.51 2.19 -24.77
C ARG A 166 16.51 2.68 -23.73
N ASP A 167 15.42 3.29 -24.16
CA ASP A 167 14.43 3.93 -23.29
C ASP A 167 13.12 3.12 -23.14
N VAL A 168 12.87 2.08 -23.96
CA VAL A 168 11.62 1.29 -23.91
C VAL A 168 11.32 0.66 -22.54
N ASN A 169 12.34 0.13 -21.85
CA ASN A 169 12.15 -0.43 -20.51
C ASN A 169 11.90 0.66 -19.46
N ILE A 170 12.45 1.85 -19.70
CA ILE A 170 12.27 3.01 -18.83
C ILE A 170 10.88 3.61 -19.04
N ASP A 171 10.36 3.63 -20.28
CA ASP A 171 8.98 4.01 -20.58
C ASP A 171 8.01 3.12 -19.81
N ARG A 172 8.23 1.80 -19.86
CA ARG A 172 7.40 0.83 -19.13
C ARG A 172 7.51 0.99 -17.61
N ALA A 173 8.72 1.21 -17.10
CA ALA A 173 8.93 1.41 -15.68
C ALA A 173 8.26 2.70 -15.17
N GLU A 174 8.39 3.81 -15.91
CA GLU A 174 7.73 5.08 -15.57
C GLU A 174 6.20 5.00 -15.71
N ASP A 175 5.66 4.21 -16.64
CA ASP A 175 4.21 4.04 -16.80
C ASP A 175 3.56 3.49 -15.52
N VAL A 176 4.20 2.55 -14.83
CA VAL A 176 3.73 2.03 -13.53
C VAL A 176 4.21 2.86 -12.33
N GLY A 177 5.06 3.86 -12.55
CA GLY A 177 5.59 4.77 -11.52
C GLY A 177 6.84 4.26 -10.79
N ILE A 178 7.57 3.28 -11.34
CA ILE A 178 8.83 2.81 -10.74
C ILE A 178 9.84 3.96 -10.73
N THR A 179 10.39 4.23 -9.55
CA THR A 179 11.36 5.31 -9.36
C THR A 179 12.47 4.94 -8.37
N GLY A 180 13.57 5.71 -8.41
CA GLY A 180 14.59 5.71 -7.38
C GLY A 180 14.37 6.86 -6.41
N LEU A 181 14.72 6.64 -5.14
CA LEU A 181 14.60 7.65 -4.09
C LEU A 181 15.99 8.07 -3.61
N ARG A 182 16.11 9.32 -3.19
CA ARG A 182 17.32 9.89 -2.57
C ARG A 182 16.96 10.66 -1.31
N GLY A 183 17.76 10.53 -0.26
CA GLY A 183 17.56 11.21 1.02
C GLY A 183 17.66 10.26 2.20
N THR A 184 17.20 10.70 3.37
CA THR A 184 17.26 9.92 4.60
C THR A 184 15.94 10.02 5.35
N ILE A 185 15.42 8.86 5.75
CA ILE A 185 14.23 8.75 6.59
C ILE A 185 14.60 8.12 7.94
N SER A 186 13.67 8.19 8.88
CA SER A 186 13.78 7.55 10.18
C SER A 186 13.10 6.19 10.19
N ARG A 187 13.38 5.39 11.22
CA ARG A 187 12.71 4.10 11.40
C ARG A 187 11.20 4.24 11.55
N SER A 188 10.72 5.31 12.21
CA SER A 188 9.30 5.59 12.42
C SER A 188 8.53 5.97 11.13
N ASP A 189 9.23 6.18 10.01
CA ASP A 189 8.62 6.46 8.71
C ASP A 189 8.20 5.20 7.95
N TRP A 190 8.43 4.01 8.54
CA TRP A 190 8.10 2.71 7.95
C TRP A 190 6.82 2.12 8.51
N ALA A 191 6.04 1.50 7.62
CA ALA A 191 5.03 0.52 7.97
C ALA A 191 5.14 -0.73 7.07
N TYR A 192 4.55 -1.83 7.52
CA TYR A 192 4.64 -3.14 6.89
C TYR A 192 3.28 -3.83 6.87
N ILE A 193 2.98 -4.52 5.78
CA ILE A 193 1.81 -5.39 5.65
C ILE A 193 2.18 -6.59 4.80
N THR A 194 1.55 -7.74 5.01
CA THR A 194 1.77 -8.89 4.12
C THR A 194 1.05 -8.67 2.78
N GLY A 195 1.58 -9.29 1.71
CA GLY A 195 0.95 -9.28 0.41
C GLY A 195 -0.44 -9.93 0.44
N SER A 196 -0.63 -10.97 1.25
CA SER A 196 -1.93 -11.63 1.43
C SER A 196 -2.97 -10.69 2.05
N GLU A 197 -2.65 -10.00 3.14
CA GLU A 197 -3.57 -9.05 3.77
C GLU A 197 -3.92 -7.89 2.83
N LEU A 198 -2.93 -7.30 2.16
CA LEU A 198 -3.16 -6.25 1.20
C LEU A 198 -4.06 -6.73 0.04
N ARG A 199 -3.78 -7.91 -0.52
CA ARG A 199 -4.56 -8.49 -1.62
C ARG A 199 -6.00 -8.79 -1.21
N VAL A 200 -6.22 -9.33 0.00
CA VAL A 200 -7.57 -9.60 0.50
C VAL A 200 -8.36 -8.30 0.62
N ASN A 201 -7.81 -7.26 1.27
CA ASN A 201 -8.49 -5.97 1.40
C ASN A 201 -8.78 -5.32 0.04
N MET A 202 -7.78 -5.28 -0.84
CA MET A 202 -7.96 -4.71 -2.18
C MET A 202 -9.01 -5.44 -3.02
N ARG A 203 -9.11 -6.77 -2.87
CA ARG A 203 -10.15 -7.57 -3.52
C ARG A 203 -11.53 -7.35 -2.91
N SER A 204 -11.62 -7.21 -1.59
CA SER A 204 -12.87 -6.87 -0.91
C SER A 204 -13.40 -5.52 -1.37
N MET A 205 -12.54 -4.50 -1.44
CA MET A 205 -12.86 -3.20 -2.03
C MET A 205 -13.38 -3.33 -3.46
N LEU A 206 -12.66 -4.08 -4.30
CA LEU A 206 -13.03 -4.31 -5.69
C LEU A 206 -14.41 -4.99 -5.82
N GLU A 207 -14.67 -6.03 -5.04
CA GLU A 207 -15.97 -6.72 -5.07
C GLU A 207 -17.11 -5.86 -4.55
N GLU A 208 -16.88 -5.05 -3.51
CA GLU A 208 -17.87 -4.10 -3.02
C GLU A 208 -18.20 -3.03 -4.07
N GLN A 209 -17.19 -2.48 -4.76
CA GLN A 209 -17.41 -1.56 -5.88
C GLN A 209 -18.24 -2.21 -7.00
N LYS A 210 -17.93 -3.45 -7.38
CA LYS A 210 -18.72 -4.20 -8.38
C LYS A 210 -20.16 -4.47 -7.92
N ARG A 211 -20.37 -4.79 -6.64
CA ARG A 211 -21.71 -5.02 -6.06
C ARG A 211 -22.52 -3.74 -6.05
N ALA A 212 -21.91 -2.65 -5.60
CA ALA A 212 -22.52 -1.33 -5.55
C ALA A 212 -23.00 -0.86 -6.93
N HIS A 213 -22.15 -1.02 -7.95
CA HIS A 213 -22.52 -0.71 -9.33
C HIS A 213 -23.66 -1.59 -9.86
N ARG A 214 -23.59 -2.92 -9.66
CA ARG A 214 -24.67 -3.83 -10.06
C ARG A 214 -25.99 -3.52 -9.36
N GLY A 215 -25.93 -3.04 -8.12
CA GLY A 215 -27.09 -2.63 -7.32
C GLY A 215 -27.49 -1.16 -7.48
N ASN A 216 -26.87 -0.41 -8.39
CA ASN A 216 -27.10 1.04 -8.57
C ASN A 216 -27.08 1.84 -7.27
N ARG A 217 -26.09 1.57 -6.41
CA ARG A 217 -25.89 2.28 -5.13
C ARG A 217 -24.47 2.83 -5.03
N ALA A 218 -24.27 3.77 -4.11
CA ALA A 218 -22.92 4.12 -3.69
C ALA A 218 -22.25 2.90 -3.03
N TRP A 219 -20.97 2.70 -3.30
CA TRP A 219 -20.17 1.69 -2.61
C TRP A 219 -19.84 2.17 -1.20
N ASN A 220 -19.79 1.24 -0.26
CA ASN A 220 -19.53 1.54 1.14
C ASN A 220 -18.04 1.82 1.34
N ARG A 221 -17.67 3.11 1.37
CA ARG A 221 -16.26 3.53 1.48
C ARG A 221 -15.74 3.44 2.89
N GLN A 222 -16.62 3.71 3.86
CA GLN A 222 -16.30 3.76 5.27
C GLN A 222 -15.85 2.40 5.79
N ASP A 223 -16.48 1.32 5.32
CA ASP A 223 -16.18 -0.01 5.87
C ASP A 223 -15.08 -0.76 5.12
N PHE A 224 -14.77 -0.33 3.88
CA PHE A 224 -13.91 -1.11 2.98
C PHE A 224 -12.64 -0.40 2.52
N ALA A 225 -12.59 0.94 2.50
CA ALA A 225 -11.55 1.67 1.79
C ALA A 225 -10.29 1.93 2.64
N TYR A 226 -9.83 0.94 3.41
CA TYR A 226 -8.59 1.04 4.17
C TYR A 226 -7.86 -0.30 4.31
N VAL A 227 -6.57 -0.24 4.63
CA VAL A 227 -5.84 -1.38 5.22
C VAL A 227 -5.14 -0.95 6.50
N LEU A 228 -4.88 -1.92 7.38
CA LEU A 228 -4.02 -1.74 8.54
C LEU A 228 -2.61 -2.19 8.18
N ALA A 229 -1.61 -1.36 8.50
CA ALA A 229 -0.21 -1.71 8.40
C ALA A 229 0.49 -1.49 9.75
N GLU A 230 1.48 -2.32 10.04
CA GLU A 230 2.25 -2.31 11.29
C GLU A 230 3.48 -1.40 11.12
N LYS A 231 3.59 -0.37 11.94
CA LYS A 231 4.79 0.46 12.05
C LYS A 231 5.90 -0.32 12.75
N ILE A 232 7.15 0.08 12.54
CA ILE A 232 8.30 -0.63 13.13
C ILE A 232 8.31 -0.66 14.67
N ASN A 233 7.63 0.29 15.30
CA ASN A 233 7.49 0.38 16.76
C ASN A 233 6.30 -0.45 17.30
N GLY A 234 5.58 -1.16 16.43
CA GLY A 234 4.42 -1.98 16.77
C GLY A 234 3.08 -1.24 16.72
N ASP A 235 3.08 0.07 16.48
CA ASP A 235 1.85 0.86 16.30
C ASP A 235 1.16 0.50 14.97
N CYS A 236 -0.16 0.70 14.89
CA CYS A 236 -0.86 0.64 13.63
C CYS A 236 -0.96 1.99 12.93
N VAL A 237 -0.99 1.92 11.60
CA VAL A 237 -1.40 3.00 10.73
C VAL A 237 -2.51 2.49 9.81
N VAL A 238 -3.56 3.30 9.68
CA VAL A 238 -4.62 3.13 8.69
C VAL A 238 -4.15 3.77 7.39
N ILE A 239 -4.02 2.95 6.35
CA ILE A 239 -3.77 3.41 4.99
C ILE A 239 -5.12 3.62 4.32
N ASP A 240 -5.48 4.87 4.05
CA ASP A 240 -6.75 5.31 3.50
C ASP A 240 -6.75 5.28 1.96
N PHE A 241 -7.68 4.53 1.37
CA PHE A 241 -7.90 4.42 -0.07
C PHE A 241 -9.18 5.12 -0.55
N ARG A 242 -9.82 5.95 0.28
CA ARG A 242 -11.05 6.67 -0.08
C ARG A 242 -10.83 7.72 -1.17
N ASN A 243 -9.59 8.16 -1.38
CA ASN A 243 -9.26 9.13 -2.41
C ASN A 243 -9.62 8.60 -3.82
N PHE A 244 -10.64 9.22 -4.39
CA PHE A 244 -11.50 8.69 -5.45
C PHE A 244 -10.85 8.56 -6.83
N ALA A 245 -9.81 9.35 -7.12
CA ALA A 245 -9.25 9.43 -8.48
C ALA A 245 -8.44 8.19 -8.88
N GLU A 246 -7.88 7.47 -7.90
CA GLU A 246 -6.82 6.50 -8.15
C GLU A 246 -7.25 5.04 -7.86
N PHE A 247 -8.21 4.75 -6.97
CA PHE A 247 -8.47 3.38 -6.45
C PHE A 247 -9.89 2.83 -6.65
N VAL A 248 -10.72 3.56 -7.38
CA VAL A 248 -12.08 3.16 -7.69
C VAL A 248 -12.15 2.79 -9.16
N ILE A 249 -12.75 1.64 -9.48
CA ILE A 249 -13.16 1.42 -10.87
C ILE A 249 -14.18 2.51 -11.19
N ARG A 250 -13.86 3.39 -12.14
CA ARG A 250 -14.86 4.30 -12.72
C ARG A 250 -15.85 3.46 -13.50
N LEU A 251 -16.75 2.80 -12.78
CA LEU A 251 -17.86 2.11 -13.40
C LEU A 251 -18.75 3.21 -13.99
N PRO A 252 -19.19 3.08 -15.25
CA PRO A 252 -19.86 4.16 -15.95
C PRO A 252 -20.99 4.72 -15.08
N PRO A 253 -21.24 6.04 -15.12
CA PRO A 253 -22.42 6.58 -14.46
C PRO A 253 -23.61 5.72 -14.87
N ALA A 254 -24.51 5.44 -13.94
CA ALA A 254 -25.75 4.72 -14.23
C ALA A 254 -26.55 5.55 -15.25
N SER A 255 -26.18 5.49 -16.52
CA SER A 255 -26.84 6.16 -17.61
C SER A 255 -28.00 5.27 -17.98
N PHE A 256 -29.18 5.70 -17.53
CA PHE A 256 -30.48 5.44 -18.13
C PHE A 256 -30.68 4.05 -18.74
N ARG A 257 -31.29 3.16 -17.96
CA ARG A 257 -32.27 2.21 -18.48
C ARG A 257 -33.52 2.27 -17.64
#